data_AF-A0A8B6UKN7-F1
#
_entry.id   AF-A0A8B6UKN7-F1
#
_cell.length_a   1.000
_cell.length_b   1.000
_cell.length_c   1.000
_cell.angle_alpha   90.00
_cell.angle_beta   90.00
_cell.angle_gamma   90.00
#
_symmetry.space_group_name_H-M   'P 1'
#
loop_
_entity.id
_entity.type
_entity.pdbx_description
1 polymer ?
#
loop_
_entity_poly.entity_id
_entity_poly.type
_entity_poly.pdbx_seq_one_letter_code
_entity_poly.pdbx_strand_id
1 'polypeptide(L)'
;MNLLNVYAESGSNFQQIGGDCPDGWIQMTRQRPDGEDTLLYTASDIGEWVISEATLQRIAAEREASWVEEEMVIIAEQLVMLEDEDPSVLPGTSRQWRDYRIALRAWNQANPDFPDATKRPAQPT
;
A
#
# COMPACT_ATOMS: atom_id res chain seq x y z
N MET A 1 -27.85 -18.18 23.67
CA MET A 1 -26.78 -17.17 23.56
C MET A 1 -27.41 -15.93 22.96
N ASN A 2 -27.38 -14.78 23.65
CA ASN A 2 -27.75 -13.52 23.00
C ASN A 2 -26.62 -13.18 22.03
N LEU A 3 -26.93 -13.09 20.74
CA LEU A 3 -26.03 -12.50 19.76
C LEU A 3 -25.90 -11.02 20.11
N LEU A 4 -24.71 -10.61 20.55
CA LEU A 4 -24.41 -9.21 20.75
C LEU A 4 -24.38 -8.54 19.37
N ASN A 5 -25.03 -7.38 19.25
CA ASN A 5 -24.95 -6.57 18.04
C ASN A 5 -23.49 -6.17 17.79
N VAL A 6 -23.15 -6.00 16.52
CA VAL A 6 -21.83 -5.57 16.09
C VAL A 6 -21.99 -4.24 15.37
N TYR A 7 -21.10 -3.30 15.63
CA TYR A 7 -21.09 -2.00 14.95
C TYR A 7 -19.69 -1.67 14.42
N ALA A 8 -19.63 -0.90 13.34
CA ALA A 8 -18.38 -0.39 12.77
C ALA A 8 -18.63 0.92 12.01
N GLU A 9 -17.57 1.72 11.82
CA GLU A 9 -17.56 2.85 10.90
C GLU A 9 -17.31 2.35 9.48
N SER A 10 -18.06 2.84 8.49
CA SER A 10 -17.86 2.48 7.08
C SER A 10 -16.43 2.79 6.62
N GLY A 11 -15.79 1.81 5.96
CA GLY A 11 -14.40 1.90 5.52
C GLY A 11 -13.36 1.62 6.63
N SER A 12 -13.78 1.47 7.89
CA SER A 12 -12.89 1.12 8.99
C SER A 12 -12.81 -0.39 9.19
N ASN A 13 -11.67 -0.85 9.70
CA ASN A 13 -11.54 -2.22 10.21
C ASN A 13 -11.95 -2.32 11.69
N PHE A 14 -12.23 -1.21 12.38
CA PHE A 14 -12.55 -1.22 13.80
C PHE A 14 -13.95 -1.79 14.06
N GLN A 15 -14.08 -2.61 15.11
CA GLN A 15 -15.33 -3.29 15.47
C GLN A 15 -15.68 -3.04 16.94
N GLN A 16 -16.93 -2.68 17.20
CA GLN A 16 -17.54 -2.73 18.52
C GLN A 16 -18.47 -3.93 18.65
N ILE A 17 -18.41 -4.64 19.78
CA ILE A 17 -19.29 -5.77 20.10
C ILE A 17 -20.13 -5.41 21.31
N GLY A 18 -21.46 -5.39 21.15
CA GLY A 18 -22.42 -4.99 22.17
C GLY A 18 -22.51 -3.47 22.36
N GLY A 19 -23.34 -3.06 23.32
CA GLY A 19 -23.62 -1.65 23.61
C GLY A 19 -24.54 -0.98 22.59
N ASP A 20 -24.61 0.34 22.69
CA ASP A 20 -25.35 1.19 21.76
C ASP A 20 -24.51 1.47 20.50
N CYS A 21 -25.18 1.62 19.36
CA CYS A 21 -24.52 2.00 18.12
C CYS A 21 -23.95 3.43 18.26
N PRO A 22 -22.64 3.64 18.07
CA PRO A 22 -22.07 4.98 18.02
C PRO A 22 -22.66 5.82 16.88
N ASP A 23 -22.61 7.15 17.01
CA ASP A 23 -23.07 8.05 15.97
C ASP A 23 -22.22 7.91 14.70
N GLY A 24 -22.88 7.92 13.53
CA GLY A 24 -22.24 7.70 12.23
C GLY A 24 -21.78 6.26 11.95
N TRP A 25 -21.99 5.32 12.88
CA TRP A 25 -21.66 3.91 12.67
C TRP A 25 -22.87 3.14 12.14
N ILE A 26 -22.57 1.98 11.58
CA ILE A 26 -23.58 1.05 11.07
C ILE A 26 -23.58 -0.25 11.87
N GLN A 27 -24.74 -0.90 11.92
CA GLN A 27 -24.83 -2.26 12.46
C GLN A 27 -24.35 -3.27 11.42
N MET A 28 -23.40 -4.11 11.84
CA MET A 28 -22.86 -5.18 11.01
C MET A 28 -23.73 -6.44 11.10
N THR A 29 -23.81 -7.17 9.99
CA THR A 29 -24.56 -8.43 9.86
C THR A 29 -23.93 -9.56 10.66
N ARG A 30 -22.60 -9.49 10.87
CA ARG A 30 -21.81 -10.48 11.60
C ARG A 30 -20.59 -9.85 12.25
N GLN A 31 -19.94 -10.60 13.13
CA GLN A 31 -18.61 -10.25 13.61
C GLN A 31 -17.60 -10.27 12.47
N ARG A 32 -16.55 -9.44 12.57
CA ARG A 32 -15.47 -9.43 11.58
C ARG A 32 -14.85 -10.83 11.51
N PRO A 33 -14.61 -11.37 10.31
CA PRO A 33 -13.95 -12.68 10.22
C PRO A 33 -12.56 -12.65 10.86
N ASP A 34 -12.29 -13.64 11.71
CA ASP A 34 -10.95 -13.89 12.26
C ASP A 34 -10.17 -14.82 11.32
N GLY A 35 -8.87 -14.55 11.14
CA GLY A 35 -7.98 -15.24 10.20
C GLY A 35 -6.81 -14.38 9.72
N GLU A 36 -6.10 -14.85 8.70
CA GLU A 36 -4.95 -14.14 8.12
C GLU A 36 -5.35 -12.74 7.58
N ASP A 37 -6.53 -12.64 6.98
CA ASP A 37 -7.04 -11.40 6.38
C ASP A 37 -7.82 -10.51 7.37
N THR A 38 -7.82 -10.81 8.68
CA THR A 38 -8.63 -10.08 9.68
C THR A 38 -8.46 -8.56 9.58
N LEU A 39 -7.22 -8.12 9.34
CA LEU A 39 -6.86 -6.70 9.27
C LEU A 39 -7.22 -6.05 7.93
N LEU A 40 -7.57 -6.85 6.92
CA LEU A 40 -7.92 -6.39 5.57
C LEU A 40 -9.41 -6.13 5.41
N TYR A 41 -10.24 -6.73 6.26
CA TYR A 41 -11.68 -6.47 6.27
C TYR A 41 -11.97 -5.05 6.73
N THR A 42 -12.79 -4.36 5.95
CA THR A 42 -13.38 -3.06 6.28
C THR A 42 -14.90 -3.16 6.20
N ALA A 43 -15.61 -2.39 7.01
CA ALA A 43 -17.07 -2.34 6.97
C ALA A 43 -17.56 -1.67 5.68
N SER A 44 -18.46 -2.34 4.94
CA SER A 44 -19.21 -1.73 3.82
C SER A 44 -20.37 -0.90 4.35
N ASP A 45 -20.89 0.05 3.56
CA ASP A 45 -22.10 0.83 3.86
C ASP A 45 -23.36 -0.01 4.18
N ILE A 46 -23.45 -1.24 3.68
CA ILE A 46 -24.56 -2.18 3.94
C ILE A 46 -24.36 -3.11 5.16
N GLY A 47 -23.31 -2.91 5.96
CA GLY A 47 -23.08 -3.70 7.18
C GLY A 47 -22.40 -5.06 6.95
N GLU A 48 -21.70 -5.25 5.85
CA GLU A 48 -20.88 -6.44 5.59
C GLU A 48 -19.39 -6.17 5.77
N TRP A 49 -18.64 -7.19 6.20
CA TRP A 49 -17.19 -7.14 6.21
C TRP A 49 -16.66 -7.57 4.85
N VAL A 50 -16.00 -6.65 4.16
CA VAL A 50 -15.45 -6.87 2.82
C VAL A 50 -13.97 -6.49 2.78
N ILE A 51 -13.20 -7.19 1.94
CA ILE A 51 -11.90 -6.70 1.51
C ILE A 51 -12.16 -5.83 0.29
N SER A 52 -12.32 -4.52 0.53
CA SER A 52 -12.73 -3.58 -0.50
C SER A 52 -11.60 -3.35 -1.52
N GLU A 53 -11.96 -2.88 -2.73
CA GLU A 53 -10.98 -2.43 -3.71
C GLU A 53 -10.09 -1.33 -3.12
N ALA A 54 -10.64 -0.40 -2.33
CA ALA A 54 -9.87 0.63 -1.64
C ALA A 54 -8.84 0.03 -0.66
N THR A 55 -9.20 -1.04 0.07
CA THR A 55 -8.25 -1.76 0.93
C THR A 55 -7.12 -2.38 0.10
N LEU A 56 -7.45 -3.06 -1.00
CA LEU A 56 -6.45 -3.67 -1.88
C LEU A 56 -5.52 -2.62 -2.50
N GLN A 57 -6.07 -1.49 -2.95
CA GLN A 57 -5.31 -0.36 -3.48
C GLN A 57 -4.37 0.24 -2.42
N ARG A 58 -4.83 0.40 -1.17
CA ARG A 58 -3.97 0.88 -0.06
C ARG A 58 -2.80 -0.07 0.19
N ILE A 59 -3.06 -1.38 0.26
CA ILE A 59 -2.00 -2.39 0.47
C ILE A 59 -1.00 -2.37 -0.69
N ALA A 60 -1.49 -2.27 -1.93
CA ALA A 60 -0.62 -2.16 -3.11
C ALA A 60 0.24 -0.88 -3.03
N ALA A 61 -0.36 0.26 -2.70
CA ALA A 61 0.35 1.52 -2.53
C ALA A 61 1.43 1.46 -1.43
N GLU A 62 1.15 0.80 -0.30
CA GLU A 62 2.14 0.57 0.78
C GLU A 62 3.32 -0.27 0.30
N ARG A 63 3.06 -1.34 -0.48
CA ARG A 63 4.12 -2.17 -1.08
C ARG A 63 4.97 -1.37 -2.06
N GLU A 64 4.36 -0.53 -2.89
CA GLU A 64 5.10 0.33 -3.81
C GLU A 64 5.94 1.37 -3.07
N ALA A 65 5.45 1.93 -1.97
CA ALA A 65 6.22 2.88 -1.15
C ALA A 65 7.49 2.22 -0.58
N SER A 66 7.37 1.02 0.01
CA SER A 66 8.52 0.26 0.50
C SER A 66 9.51 -0.08 -0.63
N TRP A 67 9.01 -0.51 -1.79
CA TRP A 67 9.86 -0.79 -2.95
C TRP A 67 10.61 0.47 -3.43
N VAL A 68 9.94 1.63 -3.52
CA VAL A 68 10.60 2.89 -3.90
C VAL A 68 11.71 3.26 -2.91
N GLU A 69 11.51 3.04 -1.61
CA GLU A 69 12.55 3.27 -0.59
C GLU A 69 13.78 2.39 -0.81
N GLU A 70 13.59 1.10 -1.10
CA GLU A 70 14.68 0.16 -1.42
C GLU A 70 15.44 0.60 -2.69
N GLU A 71 14.73 0.97 -3.74
CA GLU A 71 15.34 1.44 -4.99
C GLU A 71 16.12 2.74 -4.81
N MET A 72 15.66 3.66 -3.96
CA MET A 72 16.38 4.90 -3.66
C MET A 72 17.75 4.63 -3.02
N VAL A 73 17.87 3.58 -2.21
CA VAL A 73 19.15 3.15 -1.63
C VAL A 73 20.08 2.61 -2.73
N ILE A 74 19.56 1.72 -3.59
CA ILE A 74 20.32 1.16 -4.72
C ILE A 74 20.86 2.29 -5.60
N ILE A 75 20.02 3.26 -5.97
CA ILE A 75 20.43 4.39 -6.81
C ILE A 75 21.56 5.20 -6.17
N ALA A 76 21.49 5.45 -4.86
CA ALA A 76 22.51 6.21 -4.16
C ALA A 76 23.86 5.49 -4.23
N GLU A 77 23.87 4.19 -4.01
CA GLU A 77 25.05 3.34 -4.10
C GLU A 77 25.63 3.33 -5.53
N GLN A 78 24.79 3.11 -6.55
CA GLN A 78 25.26 3.07 -7.95
C GLN A 78 25.87 4.41 -8.40
N LEU A 79 25.33 5.54 -7.92
CA LEU A 79 25.90 6.84 -8.25
C LEU A 79 27.28 7.07 -7.60
N VAL A 80 27.53 6.53 -6.41
CA VAL A 80 28.85 6.58 -5.75
C VAL A 80 29.82 5.66 -6.47
N MET A 81 29.42 4.43 -6.77
CA MET A 81 30.25 3.47 -7.51
C MET A 81 30.70 4.02 -8.87
N LEU A 82 29.82 4.75 -9.58
CA LEU A 82 30.18 5.42 -10.84
C LEU A 82 31.20 6.54 -10.65
N GLU A 83 31.17 7.26 -9.52
CA GLU A 83 32.14 8.31 -9.19
C GLU A 83 33.51 7.71 -8.88
N ASP A 84 33.53 6.57 -8.19
CA ASP A 84 34.75 5.83 -7.83
C ASP A 84 35.31 4.96 -8.97
N GLU A 85 34.67 4.97 -10.15
CA GLU A 85 34.99 4.10 -11.28
C GLU A 85 34.99 2.60 -10.89
N ASP A 86 34.10 2.20 -9.98
CA ASP A 86 34.01 0.84 -9.46
C ASP A 86 33.57 -0.13 -10.58
N PRO A 87 34.37 -1.17 -10.89
CA PRO A 87 34.06 -2.12 -11.95
C PRO A 87 32.85 -3.03 -11.67
N SER A 88 32.35 -3.05 -10.44
CA SER A 88 31.16 -3.81 -10.04
C SER A 88 29.86 -3.02 -10.14
N VAL A 89 29.91 -1.76 -10.59
CA VAL A 89 28.71 -0.96 -10.85
C VAL A 89 27.76 -1.69 -11.79
N LEU A 90 26.47 -1.64 -11.48
CA LEU A 90 25.42 -2.12 -12.37
C LEU A 90 25.40 -1.30 -13.67
N PRO A 91 24.92 -1.90 -14.79
CA PRO A 91 24.81 -1.19 -16.06
C PRO A 91 24.06 0.14 -15.96
N GLY A 92 24.52 1.13 -16.72
CA GLY A 92 23.93 2.45 -16.81
C GLY A 92 24.90 3.57 -16.51
N THR A 93 24.57 4.76 -17.01
CA THR A 93 25.31 6.00 -16.76
C THR A 93 24.76 6.75 -15.56
N SER A 94 25.55 7.66 -14.98
CA SER A 94 25.08 8.52 -13.88
C SER A 94 23.87 9.37 -14.27
N ARG A 95 23.69 9.66 -15.57
CA ARG A 95 22.48 10.35 -16.06
C ARG A 95 21.26 9.43 -15.99
N GLN A 96 21.36 8.21 -16.50
CA GLN A 96 20.26 7.23 -16.48
C GLN A 96 19.81 6.91 -15.05
N TRP A 97 20.75 6.73 -14.11
CA TRP A 97 20.42 6.53 -12.70
C TRP A 97 19.72 7.73 -12.06
N ARG A 98 20.11 8.97 -12.42
CA ARG A 98 19.42 10.19 -11.95
C ARG A 98 18.03 10.33 -12.55
N ASP A 99 17.85 9.96 -13.81
CA ASP A 99 16.54 9.98 -14.48
C ASP A 99 15.60 8.94 -13.85
N TYR A 100 16.11 7.73 -13.56
CA TYR A 100 15.37 6.71 -12.83
C TYR A 100 14.93 7.20 -11.45
N ARG A 101 15.83 7.86 -10.69
CA ARG A 101 15.49 8.50 -9.41
C ARG A 101 14.35 9.52 -9.51
N ILE A 102 14.33 10.32 -10.58
CA ILE A 102 13.27 11.30 -10.81
C ILE A 102 11.95 10.58 -11.10
N ALA A 103 11.97 9.54 -11.93
CA ALA A 103 10.80 8.73 -12.24
C ALA A 103 10.21 8.07 -10.98
N LEU A 104 11.04 7.49 -10.11
CA LEU A 104 10.58 6.92 -8.84
C LEU A 104 9.98 7.96 -7.89
N ARG A 105 10.52 9.18 -7.82
CA ARG A 105 9.91 10.26 -7.01
C ARG A 105 8.52 10.64 -7.52
N ALA A 106 8.28 10.48 -8.83
CA ALA A 106 6.99 10.67 -9.46
C ALA A 106 6.08 9.41 -9.39
N TRP A 107 6.56 8.28 -8.87
CA TRP A 107 5.79 7.05 -8.68
C TRP A 107 5.03 7.09 -7.35
N ASN A 108 3.89 7.79 -7.33
CA ASN A 108 3.05 7.98 -6.16
C ASN A 108 1.57 8.11 -6.57
N GLN A 109 0.67 8.37 -5.62
CA GLN A 109 -0.78 8.47 -5.84
C GLN A 109 -1.22 9.48 -6.91
N ALA A 110 -0.40 10.48 -7.25
CA ALA A 110 -0.69 11.43 -8.33
C ALA A 110 -0.41 10.86 -9.72
N ASN A 111 0.29 9.73 -9.82
CA ASN A 111 0.56 9.04 -11.06
C ASN A 111 -0.62 8.11 -11.42
N PRO A 112 -1.19 8.21 -12.62
CA PRO A 112 -2.38 7.42 -13.01
C PRO A 112 -2.12 5.92 -13.08
N ASP A 113 -0.86 5.50 -13.26
CA ASP A 113 -0.49 4.08 -13.32
C ASP A 113 -0.16 3.51 -11.92
N PHE A 114 -0.04 4.35 -10.89
CA PHE A 114 0.22 3.88 -9.53
C PHE A 114 -1.03 3.25 -8.90
N PRO A 115 -0.95 2.10 -8.19
CA PRO A 115 0.25 1.34 -7.78
C PRO A 115 0.50 0.07 -8.63
N ASP A 116 0.25 0.09 -9.94
CA ASP A 116 0.43 -1.10 -10.79
C ASP A 116 1.92 -1.45 -10.93
N ALA A 117 2.32 -2.55 -10.29
CA ALA A 117 3.70 -3.05 -10.31
C ALA A 117 4.23 -3.32 -11.74
N THR A 118 3.36 -3.59 -12.71
CA THR A 118 3.75 -3.83 -14.12
C THR A 118 4.10 -2.53 -14.87
N LYS A 119 3.81 -1.38 -14.26
CA LYS A 119 4.04 -0.04 -14.79
C LYS A 119 5.15 0.71 -14.06
N ARG A 120 5.84 0.05 -13.13
CA ARG A 120 6.96 0.61 -12.40
C ARG A 120 8.00 1.23 -13.36
N PRO A 121 8.62 2.36 -12.98
CA PRO A 121 9.82 2.82 -13.64
C PRO A 121 10.87 1.71 -13.72
N ALA A 122 11.55 1.58 -14.85
CA ALA A 122 12.56 0.55 -15.04
C ALA A 122 13.95 1.06 -14.65
N GLN A 123 14.72 0.20 -13.97
CA GLN A 123 16.15 0.44 -13.74
C GLN A 123 16.91 0.55 -15.07
N PRO A 124 18.05 1.26 -15.10
CA PRO A 124 18.96 1.23 -16.24
C PRO A 124 19.47 -0.19 -16.55
N THR A 125 19.69 -0.46 -17.84
CA THR A 125 20.22 -1.75 -18.36
C THR A 125 21.41 -1.51 -19.27
#